data_AF-A0A8I0HBF4-F1
#
_entry.id   AF-A0A8I0HBF4-F1
#
_cell.length_a   1.000
_cell.length_b   1.000
_cell.length_c   1.000
_cell.angle_alpha   90.00
_cell.angle_beta   90.00
_cell.angle_gamma   90.00
#
_symmetry.space_group_name_H-M   'P 1'
#
loop_
_entity.id
_entity.type
_entity.pdbx_description
1 polymer ?
#
loop_
_entity_poly.entity_id
_entity_poly.type
_entity_poly.pdbx_seq_one_letter_code
_entity_poly.pdbx_strand_id
1 'polypeptide(L)'
;YLNLIDTYVDNGRTGTVFDRPEFNRLMNDIRTGRIKCLVVRDLSRFGRDYIEAGTYLERVFPQIGLRFIAIKENYDNFDADGSGESLI
;
A
#
# COMPACT_ATOMS: atom_id res chain seq x y z
N TYR A 1 -10.18 6.67 -15.42
CA TYR A 1 -8.83 7.21 -15.66
C TYR A 1 -8.11 7.34 -14.33
N LEU A 2 -6.93 6.70 -14.19
CA LEU A 2 -6.04 6.91 -13.04
C LEU A 2 -5.22 8.17 -13.30
N ASN A 3 -5.17 9.07 -12.32
CA ASN A 3 -4.34 10.26 -12.37
C ASN A 3 -3.23 10.12 -11.33
N LEU A 4 -1.99 10.29 -11.75
CA LEU A 4 -0.85 10.33 -10.82
C LEU A 4 -0.98 11.58 -9.96
N ILE A 5 -1.20 11.39 -8.66
CA ILE A 5 -1.33 12.50 -7.70
C ILE A 5 0.05 12.92 -7.19
N ASP A 6 0.86 11.95 -6.75
CA ASP A 6 2.19 12.17 -6.19
C ASP A 6 2.99 10.85 -6.29
N THR A 7 4.32 10.92 -6.19
CA THR A 7 5.20 9.75 -6.24
C THR A 7 6.07 9.74 -4.99
N TYR A 8 5.88 8.72 -4.15
CA TYR A 8 6.62 8.55 -2.91
C TYR A 8 7.76 7.56 -3.14
N VAL A 9 9.00 8.02 -3.02
CA VAL A 9 10.19 7.22 -3.29
C VAL A 9 11.02 7.09 -2.02
N ASP A 10 10.83 5.96 -1.33
CA ASP A 10 11.73 5.54 -0.27
C ASP A 10 12.95 4.83 -0.88
N ASN A 11 14.00 5.60 -1.20
CA ASN A 11 15.30 5.06 -1.61
C ASN A 11 15.99 4.45 -0.39
N GLY A 12 15.55 3.24 -0.05
CA GLY A 12 15.95 2.43 1.10
C GLY A 12 17.29 2.80 1.71
N ARG A 13 17.24 3.68 2.72
CA ARG A 13 18.36 3.86 3.63
C ARG A 13 18.38 2.66 4.57
N THR A 14 19.16 1.66 4.16
CA THR A 14 19.88 0.72 5.01
C THR A 14 19.24 0.47 6.38
N GLY A 15 18.47 -0.61 6.50
CA GLY A 15 18.49 -1.46 7.70
C GLY A 15 17.82 -0.96 8.99
N THR A 16 17.84 0.34 9.31
CA THR A 16 17.81 0.75 10.73
C THR A 16 16.99 2.01 11.02
N VAL A 17 16.48 2.72 10.01
CA VAL A 17 15.67 3.93 10.22
C VAL A 17 14.20 3.57 10.06
N PHE A 18 13.51 3.43 11.20
CA PHE A 18 12.06 3.19 11.29
C PHE A 18 11.24 4.44 10.94
N ASP A 19 11.88 5.60 10.78
CA ASP A 19 11.25 6.86 10.38
C ASP A 19 11.33 7.04 8.86
N ARG A 20 10.27 6.62 8.16
CA ARG A 20 10.11 6.84 6.71
C ARG A 20 9.18 8.04 6.49
N PRO A 21 9.70 9.26 6.32
CA PRO A 21 8.86 10.46 6.18
C PRO A 21 7.95 10.39 4.95
N GLU A 22 8.43 9.79 3.85
CA GLU A 22 7.66 9.55 2.63
C GLU A 22 6.50 8.58 2.87
N PHE A 23 6.71 7.54 3.69
CA PHE A 23 5.65 6.60 4.07
C PHE A 23 4.61 7.27 4.98
N ASN A 24 5.06 8.07 5.95
CA ASN A 24 4.15 8.78 6.84
C ASN A 24 3.31 9.82 6.06
N ARG A 25 3.92 10.49 5.08
CA ARG A 25 3.22 11.39 4.14
C ARG A 25 2.20 10.62 3.30
N LEU A 26 2.60 9.51 2.69
CA LEU A 26 1.72 8.60 1.96
C LEU A 26 0.50 8.20 2.81
N MET A 27 0.73 7.73 4.04
CA MET A 27 -0.36 7.34 4.96
C MET A 27 -1.27 8.52 5.32
N ASN A 28 -0.72 9.73 5.42
CA ASN A 28 -1.53 10.93 5.63
C ASN A 28 -2.36 11.30 4.39
N ASP A 29 -1.79 11.23 3.19
CA ASP A 29 -2.52 11.47 1.93
C ASP A 29 -3.62 10.41 1.70
N ILE A 30 -3.41 9.17 2.14
CA ILE A 30 -4.44 8.13 2.18
C ILE A 30 -5.56 8.51 3.16
N ARG A 31 -5.20 8.87 4.41
CA ARG A 31 -6.15 9.21 5.47
C ARG A 31 -6.97 10.45 5.16
N THR A 32 -6.39 11.42 4.47
CA THR A 32 -7.10 12.63 4.00
C THR A 32 -8.00 12.36 2.80
N GLY A 33 -7.93 11.16 2.20
CA GLY A 33 -8.70 10.79 1.02
C GLY A 33 -8.19 11.44 -0.27
N ARG A 34 -7.00 12.06 -0.24
CA ARG A 34 -6.38 12.69 -1.41
C ARG A 34 -5.96 11.66 -2.44
N ILE A 35 -5.51 10.49 -1.98
CA ILE A 35 -5.20 9.35 -2.85
C ILE A 35 -6.20 8.21 -2.65
N LYS A 36 -6.72 7.72 -3.77
CA LYS A 36 -7.67 6.60 -3.83
C LYS A 36 -7.05 5.30 -4.31
N CYS A 37 -5.86 5.37 -4.91
CA CYS A 37 -5.16 4.22 -5.40
C CYS A 37 -3.67 4.31 -5.06
N LEU A 38 -3.12 3.20 -4.59
CA LEU A 38 -1.73 3.07 -4.18
C LEU A 38 -1.11 1.91 -4.94
N VAL A 39 -0.04 2.19 -5.68
CA VAL A 39 0.66 1.21 -6.51
C VAL A 39 2.07 1.03 -5.97
N VAL A 40 2.44 -0.19 -5.60
CA VAL A 40 3.78 -0.55 -5.15
C VAL A 40 4.40 -1.58 -6.06
N ARG A 41 5.74 -1.60 -6.11
CA ARG A 41 6.46 -2.65 -6.82
C ARG A 41 6.35 -4.00 -6.12
N ASP A 42 6.49 -4.02 -4.80
CA ASP A 42 6.56 -5.25 -3.98
C ASP A 42 6.05 -4.95 -2.56
N LEU A 43 5.31 -5.88 -1.96
CA LEU A 43 4.75 -5.73 -0.60
C LEU A 43 5.80 -5.42 0.48
N SER A 44 7.03 -5.93 0.35
CA SER A 44 8.16 -5.64 1.25
C SER A 44 8.55 -4.15 1.27
N ARG A 45 8.12 -3.37 0.27
CA ARG A 45 8.32 -1.91 0.24
C ARG A 45 7.30 -1.18 1.09
N PHE A 46 6.10 -1.75 1.25
CA PHE A 46 5.03 -1.19 2.05
C PHE A 46 5.23 -1.45 3.55
N GLY A 47 5.61 -2.68 3.93
CA GLY A 47 5.92 -3.03 5.32
C GLY A 47 6.98 -4.11 5.39
N ARG A 48 7.82 -4.08 6.43
CA ARG A 48 8.73 -5.22 6.71
C ARG A 48 7.98 -6.45 7.18
N ASP A 49 6.86 -6.23 7.87
CA ASP A 49 6.00 -7.27 8.40
C ASP A 49 4.83 -7.52 7.44
N TYR A 50 4.89 -8.65 6.75
CA TYR A 50 3.82 -9.11 5.85
C TYR A 50 2.48 -9.24 6.58
N ILE A 51 2.49 -9.60 7.87
CA ILE A 51 1.29 -9.72 8.71
C ILE A 51 0.64 -8.35 8.92
N GLU A 52 1.46 -7.34 9.21
CA GLU A 52 0.96 -5.98 9.43
C GLU A 52 0.43 -5.40 8.12
N ALA A 53 1.19 -5.57 7.02
CA ALA A 53 0.74 -5.21 5.68
C ALA A 53 -0.57 -5.90 5.29
N GLY A 54 -0.71 -7.20 5.54
CA GLY A 54 -1.94 -7.96 5.34
C GLY A 54 -3.12 -7.38 6.12
N THR A 55 -2.91 -7.01 7.38
CA THR A 55 -3.95 -6.36 8.19
C THR A 55 -4.40 -5.01 7.60
N TYR A 56 -3.46 -4.22 7.07
CA TYR A 56 -3.81 -2.98 6.35
C TYR A 56 -4.62 -3.27 5.07
N LEU A 57 -4.22 -4.28 4.30
CA LEU A 57 -4.87 -4.67 3.06
C LEU A 57 -6.30 -5.18 3.30
N GLU A 58 -6.49 -6.05 4.28
CA GLU A 58 -7.78 -6.72 4.52
C GLU A 58 -8.75 -5.90 5.37
N ARG A 59 -8.25 -5.01 6.26
CA ARG A 59 -9.11 -4.24 7.17
C ARG A 59 -9.12 -2.75 6.88
N VAL A 60 -7.94 -2.15 6.71
CA VAL A 60 -7.84 -0.68 6.66
C VAL A 60 -8.22 -0.15 5.29
N PHE A 61 -7.63 -0.67 4.22
CA PHE A 61 -7.85 -0.23 2.85
C PHE A 61 -9.29 -0.38 2.34
N PRO A 62 -10.01 -1.49 2.58
CA PRO A 62 -11.43 -1.57 2.21
C PRO A 62 -12.29 -0.59 3.01
N GLN A 63 -11.98 -0.31 4.28
CA GLN A 63 -12.72 0.66 5.09
C GLN A 63 -12.60 2.10 4.59
N ILE A 64 -11.44 2.46 4.05
CA ILE A 64 -11.19 3.80 3.49
C ILE A 64 -11.47 3.89 1.98
N GLY A 65 -11.79 2.76 1.32
CA GLY A 65 -12.02 2.69 -0.12
C GLY A 65 -10.73 2.92 -0.96
N LEU A 66 -9.57 2.54 -0.43
CA LEU A 66 -8.29 2.66 -1.13
C LEU A 66 -8.02 1.39 -1.96
N ARG A 67 -7.79 1.56 -3.26
CA ARG A 67 -7.33 0.49 -4.15
C ARG A 67 -5.82 0.31 -4.01
N PHE A 68 -5.38 -0.82 -3.50
CA PHE A 68 -3.97 -1.16 -3.40
C PHE A 68 -3.57 -2.14 -4.50
N ILE A 69 -2.45 -1.89 -5.16
CA ILE A 69 -1.92 -2.71 -6.25
C ILE A 69 -0.45 -3.02 -5.98
N ALA A 70 -0.07 -4.29 -5.88
CA ALA A 70 1.32 -4.73 -5.86
C ALA A 70 1.69 -5.40 -7.19
N ILE A 71 2.62 -4.80 -7.92
CA ILE A 71 2.98 -5.23 -9.27
C ILE A 71 3.66 -6.60 -9.28
N LYS A 72 4.62 -6.84 -8.38
CA LYS A 72 5.37 -8.10 -8.34
C LYS A 72 4.53 -9.27 -7.87
N GLU A 73 3.66 -9.04 -6.90
CA GLU A 73 2.75 -10.04 -6.34
C GLU A 73 1.45 -10.17 -7.15
N ASN A 74 1.31 -9.37 -8.22
CA ASN A 74 0.10 -9.25 -9.03
C ASN A 74 -1.19 -9.09 -8.20
N TYR A 75 -1.07 -8.41 -7.06
CA TYR A 75 -2.16 -8.30 -6.08
C TYR A 75 -2.93 -7.01 -6.26
N ASP A 76 -4.26 -7.08 -6.25
CA ASP A 76 -5.16 -5.94 -6.26
C ASP A 76 -6.27 -6.14 -5.22
N ASN A 77 -6.37 -5.22 -4.24
CA ASN A 77 -7.40 -5.27 -3.19
C ASN A 77 -8.82 -4.96 -3.72
N PHE A 78 -8.93 -4.14 -4.77
CA PHE A 78 -10.22 -3.68 -5.28
C PHE A 78 -10.82 -4.63 -6.33
N ASP A 79 -9.97 -5.39 -7.02
CA ASP A 79 -10.36 -6.43 -7.99
C ASP A 79 -10.71 -7.76 -7.32
N ALA A 80 -10.74 -7.83 -5.98
CA ALA A 80 -11.10 -9.02 -5.21
C ALA A 80 -12.60 -9.40 -5.30
N ASP A 81 -13.28 -9.08 -6.40
CA ASP A 81 -14.57 -9.63 -6.80
C ASP A 81 -14.35 -10.99 -7.48
N GLY A 82 -13.93 -12.00 -6.72
CA GLY A 82 -13.99 -13.40 -7.20
C GLY A 82 -12.91 -14.37 -6.72
N SER A 83 -11.74 -13.92 -6.27
CA SER A 83 -10.69 -14.81 -5.80
C SER A 83 -9.99 -14.19 -4.60
N GLY A 84 -10.57 -14.41 -3.42
CA GLY A 84 -9.88 -14.26 -2.16
C GLY A 84 -8.74 -15.27 -2.08
N GLU A 85 -7.66 -15.03 -2.82
CA GLU A 85 -6.39 -15.66 -2.52
C GLU A 85 -5.85 -14.93 -1.29
N SER A 86 -6.20 -15.51 -0.15
CA SER A 86 -5.74 -15.13 1.16
C SER A 86 -4.21 -14.98 1.11
N LEU A 87 -3.70 -13.78 1.32
CA LEU A 87 -2.26 -13.49 1.34
C LEU A 87 -1.58 -14.01 2.64
N ILE A 88 -2.02 -15.16 3.15
CA ILE A 88 -1.50 -15.84 4.34
C ILE A 88 -1.19 -17.30 4.06
#